data_AF-A0ABD5QHC8-F1
#
_entry.id   AF-A0ABD5QHC8-F1
#
_cell.length_a   1.000
_cell.length_b   1.000
_cell.length_c   1.000
_cell.angle_alpha   90.00
_cell.angle_beta   90.00
_cell.angle_gamma   90.00
#
_symmetry.space_group_name_H-M   'P 1'
#
loop_
_entity.id
_entity.type
_entity.pdbx_description
1 polymer ?
#
loop_
_entity_poly.entity_id
_entity_poly.type
_entity_poly.pdbx_seq_one_letter_code
_entity_poly.pdbx_strand_id
1 'polypeptide(L)' 'MSDGEDDQIDPNKMALGIAFGPLLGVALGLALGDIAIGISIGMGLGIILGVVWGLT' A
#
# COMPACT_ATOMS: atom_id res chain seq x y z
N MET A 1 19.64 19.37 -17.77
CA MET A 1 19.03 20.10 -16.65
C MET A 1 18.35 19.06 -15.78
N SER A 2 18.79 18.92 -14.53
CA SER A 2 18.16 18.04 -13.54
C SER A 2 17.14 18.92 -12.85
N ASP A 3 15.93 18.97 -13.39
CA ASP A 3 14.84 19.76 -12.82
C ASP A 3 14.11 18.93 -11.77
N GLY A 4 13.97 19.50 -10.57
CA GLY A 4 12.87 19.20 -9.67
C GLY A 4 13.22 18.34 -8.47
N GLU A 5 13.78 18.94 -7.41
CA GLU A 5 13.46 18.54 -6.04
C GLU A 5 11.96 18.78 -5.76
N ASP A 6 11.13 17.84 -6.19
CA ASP A 6 9.72 17.87 -5.91
C ASP A 6 9.42 16.87 -4.78
N ASP A 7 8.86 17.36 -3.66
CA ASP A 7 8.13 16.58 -2.64
C ASP A 7 6.85 15.94 -3.25
N GLN A 8 7.01 15.25 -4.38
CA GLN A 8 5.96 14.61 -5.14
C GLN A 8 5.90 13.16 -4.71
N ILE A 9 4.76 12.78 -4.13
CA ILE A 9 4.47 11.37 -3.98
C ILE A 9 4.54 10.73 -5.36
N ASP A 10 5.52 9.85 -5.57
CA ASP A 10 5.66 9.10 -6.81
C ASP A 10 4.35 8.30 -7.03
N PRO A 11 3.52 8.67 -8.02
CA PRO A 11 2.20 8.07 -8.19
C PRO A 11 2.30 6.56 -8.48
N ASN A 12 3.41 6.12 -9.08
CA ASN A 12 3.71 4.71 -9.28
C ASN A 12 3.96 3.96 -7.97
N LYS A 13 4.65 4.57 -6.99
CA LYS A 13 4.91 3.96 -5.68
C LYS A 13 3.63 3.92 -4.83
N MET A 14 2.81 4.97 -4.91
CA MET A 14 1.47 5.00 -4.29
C MET A 14 0.54 3.93 -4.88
N ALA A 15 0.49 3.82 -6.21
CA ALA A 15 -0.30 2.80 -6.91
C ALA A 15 0.16 1.39 -6.55
N LEU A 16 1.46 1.20 -6.31
CA LEU A 16 2.01 -0.07 -5.85
C LEU A 16 1.46 -0.43 -4.46
N GLY A 17 1.50 0.49 -3.50
CA GLY A 17 0.96 0.26 -2.14
C GLY A 17 -0.54 -0.09 -2.14
N ILE A 18 -1.35 0.65 -2.91
CA ILE A 18 -2.77 0.33 -3.10
C ILE A 18 -2.96 -1.00 -3.82
N ALA A 19 -2.08 -1.31 -4.78
CA ALA A 19 -1.85 -2.61 -5.41
C ALA A 19 -1.81 -3.78 -4.42
N PHE A 20 -0.89 -3.64 -3.46
CA PHE A 20 -0.52 -4.69 -2.52
C PHE A 20 -1.48 -4.81 -1.33
N GLY A 21 -2.20 -3.74 -0.97
CA GLY A 21 -3.12 -3.75 0.18
C GLY A 21 -4.19 -4.86 0.14
N PRO A 22 -4.99 -4.97 -0.93
CA PRO A 22 -5.96 -6.06 -1.10
C PRO A 22 -5.30 -7.44 -1.14
N LEU A 23 -4.14 -7.55 -1.80
CA LEU A 23 -3.42 -8.81 -1.95
C LEU A 23 -2.92 -9.34 -0.59
N LEU A 24 -2.32 -8.46 0.21
CA LEU A 24 -1.92 -8.75 1.59
C LEU A 24 -3.13 -9.02 2.48
N GLY A 25 -4.23 -8.27 2.30
CA GLY A 25 -5.42 -8.45 3.11
C GLY A 25 -6.10 -9.79 2.89
N VAL A 26 -6.18 -10.25 1.65
CA VAL A 26 -6.70 -11.59 1.33
C VAL A 26 -5.78 -12.68 1.87
N ALA A 27 -4.45 -12.54 1.71
CA ALA A 27 -3.49 -13.51 2.22
C ALA A 27 -3.52 -13.61 3.76
N LEU A 28 -3.58 -12.47 4.45
CA LEU A 28 -3.72 -12.41 5.91
C LEU A 28 -5.07 -12.96 6.37
N GLY A 29 -6.15 -12.66 5.64
CA GLY A 29 -7.48 -13.15 5.96
C GLY A 29 -7.61 -14.65 5.84
N LEU A 30 -6.99 -15.24 4.81
CA LEU A 30 -6.84 -16.68 4.67
C LEU A 30 -6.00 -17.29 5.80
N ALA A 31 -4.91 -16.64 6.18
CA ALA A 31 -4.04 -17.12 7.26
C ALA A 31 -4.71 -17.05 8.65
N LEU A 32 -5.51 -16.02 8.91
CA LEU A 32 -6.27 -15.87 10.16
C LEU A 32 -7.56 -16.69 10.19
N GLY A 33 -8.02 -17.20 9.05
CA GLY A 33 -9.33 -17.85 8.92
C GLY A 33 -10.51 -16.87 8.94
N ASP A 34 -10.23 -15.56 8.90
CA ASP A 34 -11.23 -14.49 8.83
C ASP A 34 -10.82 -13.46 7.78
N ILE A 35 -11.48 -13.53 6.62
CA ILE A 35 -11.23 -12.65 5.48
C ILE A 35 -11.58 -11.20 5.79
N ALA A 36 -12.58 -10.93 6.64
CA ALA A 36 -12.99 -9.57 6.95
C ALA A 36 -11.91 -8.83 7.75
N ILE A 37 -11.30 -9.52 8.71
CA ILE A 37 -10.17 -8.99 9.48
C ILE A 37 -8.95 -8.80 8.58
N GLY A 38 -8.64 -9.81 7.75
CA GLY A 38 -7.54 -9.74 6.79
C GLY A 38 -7.64 -8.53 5.85
N ILE A 39 -8.78 -8.34 5.20
CA ILE A 39 -9.00 -7.21 4.27
C ILE A 39 -8.87 -5.87 5.00
N SER A 40 -9.42 -5.75 6.21
CA SER A 40 -9.31 -4.51 7.00
C SER A 40 -7.86 -4.14 7.29
N ILE A 41 -7.05 -5.12 7.69
CA ILE A 41 -5.63 -4.93 7.97
C ILE A 41 -4.86 -4.66 6.68
N GLY A 42 -5.07 -5.47 5.64
CA GLY A 42 -4.37 -5.32 4.36
C GLY A 42 -4.64 -4.00 3.68
N MET A 43 -5.88 -3.50 3.73
CA MET A 43 -6.24 -2.21 3.15
C MET A 43 -5.56 -1.06 3.90
N GLY A 44 -5.53 -1.11 5.24
CA GLY A 44 -4.77 -0.15 6.05
C GLY A 44 -3.28 -0.18 5.74
N LEU A 45 -2.68 -1.38 5.68
CA LEU A 45 -1.27 -1.57 5.34
C LEU A 45 -0.94 -1.09 3.93
N GLY A 46 -1.78 -1.37 2.93
CA GLY A 46 -1.56 -0.93 1.55
C GLY A 46 -1.51 0.59 1.40
N ILE A 47 -2.39 1.30 2.12
CA ILE A 47 -2.39 2.77 2.15
C ILE A 47 -1.11 3.28 2.82
N ILE A 48 -0.75 2.73 3.98
CA ILE A 48 0.47 3.13 4.71
C ILE A 48 1.72 2.88 3.86
N LEU A 49 1.82 1.73 3.20
CA LEU A 49 2.93 1.39 2.31
C LEU A 49 2.99 2.31 1.10
N GLY A 50 1.85 2.62 0.49
CA GLY A 50 1.77 3.55 -0.64
C GLY A 50 2.19 4.96 -0.25
N VAL A 51 1.83 5.43 0.95
CA VAL A 51 2.23 6.73 1.48
C VAL A 51 3.71 6.73 1.87
N VAL A 52 4.19 5.72 2.62
CA VAL A 52 5.59 5.61 3.06
C VAL A 52 6.55 5.51 1.88
N TRP A 53 6.26 4.65 0.91
CA TRP A 53 7.10 4.53 -0.29
C TRP A 53 6.90 5.68 -1.24
N GLY A 54 5.70 6.25 -1.32
CA GLY A 54 5.45 7.44 -2.11
C GLY A 54 6.23 8.65 -1.62
N LEU A 55 6.41 8.78 -0.30
CA LEU A 55 7.11 9.89 0.35
C LEU A 55 8.64 9.77 0.36
N THR A 56 9.19 8.58 0.06
CA THR A 56 10.63 8.30 0.06
C THR A 56 11.22 8.34 -1.34
#